data_AF-A0A7V6G2G2-F1
#
_entry.id   AF-A0A7V6G2G2-F1
#
_cell.length_a   1.000
_cell.length_b   1.000
_cell.length_c   1.000
_cell.angle_alpha   90.00
_cell.angle_beta   90.00
_cell.angle_gamma   90.00
#
_symmetry.space_group_name_H-M   'P 1'
#
loop_
_entity.id
_entity.type
_entity.pdbx_description
1 polymer ?
#
loop_
_entity_poly.entity_id
_entity_poly.type
_entity_poly.pdbx_seq_one_letter_code
_entity_poly.pdbx_strand_id
1 'polypeptide(L)'
;MKNRIAFILLIVLIAGIAIYQPIVSAEILYDSYKGPLGIEIKSYTSNWRGDKLKDIYTELLNNTYGEEIDYLSTINLYPNNPFGGEEEGLYHGAFISKSFLNKTNYKMKNNRVIDLFNMDKKNNIDEIAKTLSHEYGHHFTLYYLLKGEKKTFDQWQETKYAKIRGLAGDARVRHDYSNGHQWNITEIAAEDYVQLFGSPNAKRPYFYDDIITRAKKQESEGIIKWSNHIYNVYPQENFYIPLANDILGLGDYWASLSGIDIKDTVPLKGSRVSLTEVKDLGHNKKQFIIRWTENNENTGLLYTLVAYDEGQQQVIPIKTVKQGEELMAVIGSTKITNKNEIIYYSDTFTDQSKSIRVYTMNNNGKVVSSNTINLDFNNPQITELHLAANEKGFEDDEDRIDGELPTTNSQEKSFKKGWLDNFFDFIINLIGKFF
;
A
#
# COMPACT_ATOMS: atom_id res chain seq x y z
N MET A 1 4.02 -67.33 -9.32
CA MET A 1 3.87 -66.45 -10.51
C MET A 1 2.85 -65.32 -10.32
N LYS A 2 1.72 -65.52 -9.61
CA LYS A 2 0.71 -64.46 -9.37
C LYS A 2 1.21 -63.24 -8.56
N ASN A 3 2.20 -63.40 -7.67
CA ASN A 3 2.67 -62.30 -6.81
C ASN A 3 3.78 -61.42 -7.44
N ARG A 4 4.27 -61.75 -8.64
CA ARG A 4 5.27 -60.92 -9.36
C ARG A 4 4.63 -59.96 -10.36
N ILE A 5 3.43 -60.26 -10.87
CA ILE A 5 2.69 -59.40 -11.80
C ILE A 5 2.04 -58.22 -11.07
N ALA A 6 1.56 -58.43 -9.83
CA ALA A 6 1.00 -57.37 -8.99
C ALA A 6 2.06 -56.30 -8.58
N PHE A 7 3.32 -56.71 -8.38
CA PHE A 7 4.39 -55.79 -7.98
C PHE A 7 4.92 -54.94 -9.15
N ILE A 8 4.93 -55.49 -10.37
CA ILE A 8 5.32 -54.76 -11.58
C ILE A 8 4.22 -53.76 -12.00
N LEU A 9 2.93 -54.11 -11.85
CA LEU A 9 1.84 -53.17 -12.11
C LEU A 9 1.76 -52.02 -11.09
N LEU A 10 2.15 -52.26 -9.83
CA LEU A 10 2.23 -51.20 -8.82
C LEU A 10 3.39 -50.22 -9.09
N ILE A 11 4.54 -50.70 -9.60
CA ILE A 11 5.66 -49.83 -9.99
C ILE A 11 5.34 -49.01 -11.25
N VAL A 12 4.57 -49.57 -12.21
CA VAL A 12 4.11 -48.82 -13.39
C VAL A 12 3.01 -47.79 -13.01
N LEU A 13 2.19 -48.07 -12.00
CA LEU A 13 1.20 -47.11 -11.50
C LEU A 13 1.85 -45.98 -10.66
N ILE A 14 2.92 -46.27 -9.93
CA ILE A 14 3.69 -45.26 -9.16
C ILE A 14 4.61 -44.44 -10.09
N ALA A 15 5.15 -45.03 -11.16
CA ALA A 15 5.84 -44.29 -12.20
C ALA A 15 4.90 -43.43 -13.08
N GLY A 16 3.61 -43.79 -13.15
CA GLY A 16 2.57 -43.01 -13.85
C GLY A 16 2.02 -41.82 -13.08
N ILE A 17 2.32 -41.69 -11.79
CA ILE A 17 1.87 -40.57 -10.93
C ILE A 17 3.02 -39.57 -10.64
N ALA A 18 4.25 -39.89 -11.04
CA ALA A 18 5.44 -39.06 -10.76
C ALA A 18 5.77 -38.00 -11.84
N ILE A 19 4.88 -37.73 -12.80
CA ILE A 19 5.05 -36.62 -13.77
C ILE A 19 3.71 -35.90 -13.95
N TYR A 20 3.20 -35.34 -12.87
CA TYR A 20 2.38 -34.13 -12.95
C TYR A 20 3.26 -32.96 -12.49
N GLN A 21 4.35 -32.72 -13.22
CA GLN A 21 4.82 -31.35 -13.33
C GLN A 21 3.66 -30.63 -14.05
N PRO A 22 3.07 -29.54 -13.52
CA PRO A 22 2.25 -28.70 -14.36
C PRO A 22 3.11 -28.41 -15.58
N ILE A 23 2.65 -28.83 -16.75
CA ILE A 23 3.22 -28.35 -17.99
C ILE A 23 2.97 -26.85 -17.89
N VAL A 24 3.98 -26.09 -17.45
CA VAL A 24 4.02 -24.65 -17.62
C VAL A 24 4.04 -24.52 -19.12
N SER A 25 2.85 -24.39 -19.72
CA SER A 25 2.75 -24.12 -21.13
C SER A 25 3.58 -22.87 -21.36
N ALA A 26 4.42 -22.89 -22.39
CA ALA A 26 5.20 -21.71 -22.75
C ALA A 26 4.21 -20.54 -22.83
N GLU A 27 4.39 -19.55 -21.96
CA GLU A 27 3.44 -18.46 -21.86
C GLU A 27 3.38 -17.74 -23.20
N ILE A 28 2.17 -17.62 -23.73
CA ILE A 28 1.94 -17.03 -25.04
C ILE A 28 2.24 -15.53 -24.90
N LEU A 29 3.23 -15.03 -25.66
CA LEU A 29 3.47 -13.60 -25.76
C LEU A 29 2.30 -12.95 -26.51
N TYR A 30 1.49 -12.18 -25.80
CA TYR A 30 0.31 -11.51 -26.35
C TYR A 30 0.69 -10.25 -27.13
N ASP A 31 1.64 -9.47 -26.63
CA ASP A 31 2.10 -8.23 -27.25
C ASP A 31 3.43 -7.77 -26.64
N SER A 32 4.14 -6.87 -27.31
CA SER A 32 5.38 -6.28 -26.82
C SER A 32 5.58 -4.85 -27.32
N TYR A 33 6.17 -4.00 -26.49
CA TYR A 33 6.57 -2.64 -26.85
C TYR A 33 8.01 -2.38 -26.45
N LYS A 34 8.84 -1.89 -27.37
CA LYS A 34 10.21 -1.46 -27.09
C LYS A 34 10.29 0.06 -27.07
N GLY A 35 10.61 0.62 -25.91
CA GLY A 35 10.73 2.06 -25.74
C GLY A 35 12.06 2.63 -26.23
N PRO A 36 12.20 3.97 -26.30
CA PRO A 36 13.39 4.64 -26.79
C PRO A 36 14.70 4.32 -26.05
N LEU A 37 14.66 4.01 -24.75
CA LEU A 37 15.84 3.61 -23.97
C LEU A 37 16.23 2.13 -24.20
N GLY A 38 15.55 1.43 -25.11
CA GLY A 38 15.82 0.03 -25.42
C GLY A 38 15.18 -0.98 -24.49
N ILE A 39 14.47 -0.53 -23.45
CA ILE A 39 13.69 -1.38 -22.54
C ILE A 39 12.45 -1.92 -23.25
N GLU A 40 12.23 -3.22 -23.13
CA GLU A 40 11.11 -3.93 -23.74
C GLU A 40 10.05 -4.29 -22.69
N ILE A 41 8.80 -3.88 -22.90
CA ILE A 41 7.64 -4.32 -22.13
C ILE A 41 7.02 -5.51 -22.85
N LYS A 42 7.00 -6.68 -22.23
CA LYS A 42 6.43 -7.91 -22.79
C LYS A 42 5.20 -8.31 -22.01
N SER A 43 4.10 -8.56 -22.71
CA SER A 43 2.86 -8.97 -22.08
C SER A 43 2.50 -10.40 -22.42
N TYR A 44 2.27 -11.18 -21.37
CA TYR A 44 1.80 -12.56 -21.42
C TYR A 44 0.32 -12.66 -21.01
N THR A 45 -0.39 -11.54 -20.98
CA THR A 45 -1.82 -11.44 -20.64
C THR A 45 -2.59 -10.62 -21.67
N SER A 46 -3.87 -10.92 -21.87
CA SER A 46 -4.72 -10.19 -22.81
C SER A 46 -5.08 -8.77 -22.35
N ASN A 47 -4.99 -8.46 -21.06
CA ASN A 47 -5.44 -7.17 -20.50
C ASN A 47 -4.51 -6.00 -20.81
N TRP A 48 -3.25 -6.30 -21.12
CA TRP A 48 -2.18 -5.33 -21.32
C TRP A 48 -1.60 -5.51 -22.73
N ARG A 49 -2.08 -4.69 -23.67
CA ARG A 49 -1.71 -4.72 -25.10
C ARG A 49 -1.77 -3.31 -25.68
N GLY A 50 -1.14 -3.11 -26.83
CA GLY A 50 -1.16 -1.86 -27.59
C GLY A 50 -0.63 -0.69 -26.76
N ASP A 51 -1.40 0.40 -26.73
CA ASP A 51 -1.00 1.63 -26.03
C ASP A 51 -0.80 1.44 -24.53
N LYS A 52 -1.48 0.48 -23.89
CA LYS A 52 -1.25 0.18 -22.48
C LYS A 52 0.19 -0.22 -22.18
N LEU A 53 0.91 -0.86 -23.12
CA LEU A 53 2.32 -1.21 -22.93
C LEU A 53 3.23 0.03 -22.98
N LYS A 54 2.82 1.06 -23.73
CA LYS A 54 3.49 2.37 -23.72
C LYS A 54 3.24 3.09 -22.41
N ASP A 55 2.05 2.93 -21.84
CA ASP A 55 1.71 3.49 -20.53
C ASP A 55 2.57 2.86 -19.43
N ILE A 56 2.81 1.54 -19.45
CA ILE A 56 3.78 0.89 -18.53
C ILE A 56 5.17 1.50 -18.67
N TYR A 57 5.65 1.64 -19.90
CA TYR A 57 6.96 2.21 -20.16
C TYR A 57 7.04 3.66 -19.68
N THR A 58 5.99 4.45 -19.91
CA THR A 58 5.91 5.84 -19.44
C THR A 58 5.87 5.90 -17.92
N GLU A 59 5.13 5.00 -17.27
CA GLU A 59 5.08 4.90 -15.82
C GLU A 59 6.44 4.54 -15.21
N LEU A 60 7.19 3.61 -15.82
CA LEU A 60 8.58 3.36 -15.46
C LEU A 60 9.39 4.64 -15.51
N LEU A 61 9.28 5.43 -16.59
CA LEU A 61 10.03 6.69 -16.73
C LEU A 61 9.51 7.84 -15.87
N ASN A 62 8.33 7.72 -15.26
CA ASN A 62 7.83 8.69 -14.28
C ASN A 62 8.50 8.53 -12.91
N ASN A 63 9.12 7.38 -12.66
CA ASN A 63 10.06 7.22 -11.56
C ASN A 63 11.27 8.14 -11.76
N THR A 64 11.93 8.52 -10.68
CA THR A 64 13.17 9.29 -10.79
C THR A 64 14.34 8.34 -10.97
N TYR A 65 14.95 8.35 -12.16
CA TYR A 65 16.03 7.45 -12.54
C TYR A 65 17.30 8.22 -12.94
N GLY A 66 18.42 7.51 -12.90
CA GLY A 66 19.73 7.94 -13.38
C GLY A 66 20.32 6.92 -14.36
N GLU A 67 21.64 6.83 -14.39
CA GLU A 67 22.36 5.92 -15.31
C GLU A 67 22.15 4.42 -15.02
N GLU A 68 21.61 4.06 -13.86
CA GLU A 68 21.27 2.67 -13.54
C GLU A 68 20.27 2.08 -14.54
N ILE A 69 19.38 2.92 -15.11
CA ILE A 69 18.33 2.48 -16.03
C ILE A 69 18.88 1.72 -17.24
N ASP A 70 20.11 2.01 -17.66
CA ASP A 70 20.79 1.34 -18.79
C ASP A 70 21.05 -0.15 -18.55
N TYR A 71 20.96 -0.60 -17.29
CA TYR A 71 21.13 -2.00 -16.92
C TYR A 71 19.82 -2.79 -16.95
N LEU A 72 18.66 -2.12 -16.96
CA LEU A 72 17.34 -2.73 -17.11
C LEU A 72 17.03 -2.92 -18.60
N SER A 73 16.61 -4.12 -19.01
CA SER A 73 16.25 -4.39 -20.41
C SER A 73 14.80 -4.76 -20.63
N THR A 74 14.13 -5.32 -19.63
CA THR A 74 12.82 -5.94 -19.84
C THR A 74 11.91 -5.81 -18.63
N ILE A 75 10.64 -5.54 -18.90
CA ILE A 75 9.55 -5.71 -17.93
C ILE A 75 8.57 -6.75 -18.50
N ASN A 76 8.36 -7.85 -17.80
CA ASN A 76 7.40 -8.88 -18.19
C ASN A 76 6.09 -8.72 -17.40
N LEU A 77 4.96 -8.85 -18.07
CA LEU A 77 3.62 -8.76 -17.47
C LEU A 77 2.97 -10.14 -17.54
N TYR A 78 2.97 -10.86 -16.42
CA TYR A 78 2.45 -12.21 -16.32
C TYR A 78 1.01 -12.23 -15.83
N PRO A 79 0.16 -13.11 -16.37
CA PRO A 79 -1.23 -13.21 -15.94
C PRO A 79 -1.33 -13.60 -14.47
N ASN A 80 -0.52 -14.56 -14.00
CA ASN A 80 -0.54 -15.06 -12.62
C ASN A 80 0.87 -15.03 -12.02
N ASN A 81 0.96 -15.18 -10.68
CA ASN A 81 2.24 -15.46 -10.02
C ASN A 81 2.55 -16.98 -10.11
N PRO A 82 3.60 -17.40 -10.86
CA PRO A 82 3.94 -18.81 -11.04
C PRO A 82 4.49 -19.48 -9.77
N PHE A 83 4.90 -18.69 -8.77
CA PHE A 83 5.43 -19.17 -7.50
C PHE A 83 4.34 -19.39 -6.44
N GLY A 84 3.08 -19.07 -6.75
CA GLY A 84 1.93 -19.33 -5.86
C GLY A 84 1.86 -18.44 -4.62
N GLY A 85 2.63 -17.34 -4.58
CA GLY A 85 2.65 -16.37 -3.49
C GLY A 85 1.80 -15.12 -3.74
N GLU A 86 1.75 -14.23 -2.74
CA GLU A 86 1.09 -12.92 -2.81
C GLU A 86 1.96 -11.84 -3.47
N GLU A 87 3.21 -12.15 -3.80
CA GLU A 87 4.12 -11.24 -4.50
C GLU A 87 3.51 -10.79 -5.83
N GLU A 88 3.53 -9.48 -6.06
CA GLU A 88 2.98 -8.87 -7.27
C GLU A 88 4.05 -8.41 -8.25
N GLY A 89 5.31 -8.49 -7.85
CA GLY A 89 6.47 -8.14 -8.67
C GLY A 89 7.72 -8.91 -8.23
N LEU A 90 8.73 -8.94 -9.10
CA LEU A 90 10.05 -9.48 -8.81
C LEU A 90 11.12 -8.81 -9.68
N TYR A 91 12.11 -8.20 -9.04
CA TYR A 91 13.31 -7.72 -9.69
C TYR A 91 14.43 -8.78 -9.75
N HIS A 92 14.92 -9.06 -10.96
CA HIS A 92 16.01 -10.01 -11.21
C HIS A 92 17.39 -9.37 -11.14
N GLY A 93 17.80 -8.98 -9.93
CA GLY A 93 19.10 -8.40 -9.64
C GLY A 93 20.27 -9.37 -9.90
N ALA A 94 21.34 -8.88 -10.52
CA ALA A 94 22.60 -9.62 -10.59
C ALA A 94 23.79 -8.70 -10.80
N PHE A 95 24.94 -9.12 -10.28
CA PHE A 95 26.20 -8.41 -10.42
C PHE A 95 27.36 -9.38 -10.62
N ILE A 96 28.52 -8.84 -11.00
CA ILE A 96 29.80 -9.54 -11.00
C ILE A 96 30.70 -8.89 -9.96
N SER A 97 31.51 -9.69 -9.29
CA SER A 97 32.55 -9.23 -8.38
C SER A 97 33.93 -9.57 -8.95
N LYS A 98 34.89 -8.66 -8.75
CA LYS A 98 36.31 -8.89 -9.02
C LYS A 98 37.11 -8.47 -7.80
N SER A 99 37.79 -9.44 -7.19
CA SER A 99 38.60 -9.21 -5.99
C SER A 99 40.09 -9.21 -6.34
N PHE A 100 40.81 -8.19 -5.90
CA PHE A 100 42.27 -8.11 -6.00
C PHE A 100 42.84 -7.37 -4.79
N LEU A 101 43.88 -7.92 -4.16
CA LEU A 101 44.59 -7.34 -3.00
C LEU A 101 43.63 -6.73 -1.95
N ASN A 102 42.70 -7.54 -1.43
CA ASN A 102 41.70 -7.18 -0.41
C ASN A 102 40.70 -6.08 -0.80
N LYS A 103 40.59 -5.75 -2.09
CA LYS A 103 39.54 -4.88 -2.63
C LYS A 103 38.65 -5.67 -3.57
N THR A 104 37.35 -5.67 -3.30
CA THR A 104 36.34 -6.21 -4.21
C THR A 104 35.67 -5.05 -4.93
N ASN A 105 35.68 -5.10 -6.26
CA ASN A 105 34.88 -4.21 -7.09
C ASN A 105 33.66 -4.97 -7.58
N TYR A 106 32.52 -4.31 -7.56
CA TYR A 106 31.26 -4.84 -8.04
C TYR A 106 30.82 -4.09 -9.29
N LYS A 107 30.15 -4.79 -10.21
CA LYS A 107 29.48 -4.20 -11.37
C LYS A 107 28.15 -4.91 -11.60
N MET A 108 27.06 -4.17 -11.72
CA MET A 108 25.77 -4.73 -12.10
C MET A 108 25.89 -5.42 -13.48
N LYS A 109 25.20 -6.56 -13.65
CA LYS A 109 25.11 -7.22 -14.95
C LYS A 109 24.09 -6.48 -15.81
N ASN A 110 24.35 -6.34 -17.10
CA ASN A 110 23.37 -5.81 -18.05
C ASN A 110 22.17 -6.76 -18.17
N ASN A 111 21.12 -6.29 -18.85
CA ASN A 111 19.91 -7.05 -19.15
C ASN A 111 19.22 -7.59 -17.90
N ARG A 112 19.03 -6.70 -16.90
CA ARG A 112 18.20 -6.98 -15.73
C ARG A 112 16.72 -6.93 -16.14
N VAL A 113 15.88 -7.58 -15.35
CA VAL A 113 14.48 -7.82 -15.68
C VAL A 113 13.62 -7.50 -14.46
N ILE A 114 12.45 -6.92 -14.68
CA ILE A 114 11.37 -6.84 -13.69
C ILE A 114 10.22 -7.71 -14.20
N ASP A 115 9.70 -8.57 -13.34
CA ASP A 115 8.47 -9.30 -13.61
C ASP A 115 7.34 -8.69 -12.78
N LEU A 116 6.17 -8.50 -13.38
CA LEU A 116 4.94 -8.09 -12.70
C LEU A 116 3.90 -9.20 -12.84
N PHE A 117 3.25 -9.55 -11.73
CA PHE A 117 2.33 -10.67 -11.65
C PHE A 117 0.88 -10.22 -11.46
N ASN A 118 -0.05 -11.17 -11.63
CA ASN A 118 -1.49 -10.96 -11.48
C ASN A 118 -2.04 -9.90 -12.45
N MET A 119 -1.42 -9.76 -13.63
CA MET A 119 -1.73 -8.70 -14.59
C MET A 119 -3.04 -8.96 -15.35
N ASP A 120 -3.63 -10.15 -15.23
CA ASP A 120 -4.98 -10.47 -15.72
C ASP A 120 -6.11 -9.94 -14.82
N LYS A 121 -5.79 -9.51 -13.60
CA LYS A 121 -6.73 -8.90 -12.65
C LYS A 121 -6.65 -7.37 -12.64
N LYS A 122 -5.57 -6.81 -13.18
CA LYS A 122 -5.28 -5.37 -13.20
C LYS A 122 -5.58 -4.78 -14.57
N ASN A 123 -6.12 -3.57 -14.62
CA ASN A 123 -6.59 -2.97 -15.87
C ASN A 123 -6.07 -1.55 -16.13
N ASN A 124 -5.54 -0.88 -15.11
CA ASN A 124 -5.02 0.48 -15.21
C ASN A 124 -3.67 0.64 -14.47
N ILE A 125 -2.95 1.72 -14.79
CA ILE A 125 -1.60 2.02 -14.29
C ILE A 125 -1.59 2.22 -12.77
N ASP A 126 -2.64 2.78 -12.19
CA ASP A 126 -2.68 3.07 -10.75
C ASP A 126 -2.60 1.78 -9.90
N GLU A 127 -3.09 0.65 -10.42
CA GLU A 127 -3.06 -0.65 -9.75
C GLU A 127 -1.67 -1.32 -9.73
N ILE A 128 -0.70 -0.79 -10.51
CA ILE A 128 0.65 -1.37 -10.61
C ILE A 128 1.75 -0.37 -10.31
N ALA A 129 1.46 0.93 -10.32
CA ALA A 129 2.47 1.98 -10.25
C ALA A 129 3.37 1.84 -9.02
N LYS A 130 2.77 1.51 -7.87
CA LYS A 130 3.52 1.27 -6.63
C LYS A 130 4.43 0.05 -6.74
N THR A 131 3.91 -1.10 -7.16
CA THR A 131 4.70 -2.33 -7.38
C THR A 131 5.84 -2.08 -8.36
N LEU A 132 5.57 -1.46 -9.50
CA LEU A 132 6.60 -1.15 -10.49
C LEU A 132 7.69 -0.23 -9.91
N SER A 133 7.31 0.78 -9.13
CA SER A 133 8.25 1.67 -8.45
C SER A 133 9.06 0.95 -7.37
N HIS A 134 8.47 -0.03 -6.67
CA HIS A 134 9.13 -0.88 -5.69
C HIS A 134 10.18 -1.78 -6.35
N GLU A 135 9.80 -2.51 -7.40
CA GLU A 135 10.73 -3.37 -8.14
C GLU A 135 11.87 -2.56 -8.78
N TYR A 136 11.55 -1.38 -9.29
CA TYR A 136 12.56 -0.44 -9.77
C TYR A 136 13.43 0.10 -8.63
N GLY A 137 12.88 0.24 -7.42
CA GLY A 137 13.63 0.57 -6.21
C GLY A 137 14.69 -0.46 -5.85
N HIS A 138 14.41 -1.76 -6.00
CA HIS A 138 15.45 -2.79 -5.86
C HIS A 138 16.57 -2.62 -6.89
N HIS A 139 16.21 -2.31 -8.13
CA HIS A 139 17.17 -2.04 -9.20
C HIS A 139 18.09 -0.85 -8.88
N PHE A 140 17.47 0.26 -8.50
CA PHE A 140 18.14 1.51 -8.13
C PHE A 140 19.10 1.32 -6.96
N THR A 141 18.58 0.80 -5.84
CA THR A 141 19.32 0.73 -4.59
C THR A 141 20.47 -0.26 -4.68
N LEU A 142 20.27 -1.41 -5.34
CA LEU A 142 21.36 -2.34 -5.62
C LEU A 142 22.45 -1.67 -6.47
N TYR A 143 22.10 -0.97 -7.55
CA TYR A 143 23.08 -0.33 -8.42
C TYR A 143 23.98 0.64 -7.65
N TYR A 144 23.38 1.55 -6.89
CA TYR A 144 24.13 2.59 -6.20
C TYR A 144 24.89 2.07 -4.99
N LEU A 145 24.43 1.01 -4.34
CA LEU A 145 25.23 0.33 -3.33
C LEU A 145 26.50 -0.31 -3.94
N LEU A 146 26.37 -0.98 -5.08
CA LEU A 146 27.51 -1.59 -5.78
C LEU A 146 28.48 -0.53 -6.30
N LYS A 147 27.97 0.54 -6.93
CA LYS A 147 28.78 1.61 -7.54
C LYS A 147 29.40 2.52 -6.48
N GLY A 148 28.58 3.04 -5.58
CA GLY A 148 28.94 4.12 -4.68
C GLY A 148 29.55 3.65 -3.35
N GLU A 149 29.04 2.56 -2.79
CA GLU A 149 29.57 1.98 -1.54
C GLU A 149 30.55 0.83 -1.76
N LYS A 150 30.54 0.22 -2.95
CA LYS A 150 31.28 -1.02 -3.25
C LYS A 150 30.91 -2.15 -2.28
N LYS A 151 29.62 -2.27 -1.99
CA LYS A 151 29.04 -3.27 -1.09
C LYS A 151 27.83 -3.95 -1.74
N THR A 152 27.53 -5.15 -1.26
CA THR A 152 26.27 -5.85 -1.54
C THR A 152 25.35 -5.78 -0.33
N PHE A 153 24.09 -6.18 -0.50
CA PHE A 153 23.17 -6.31 0.64
C PHE A 153 23.57 -7.42 1.62
N ASP A 154 24.40 -8.40 1.25
CA ASP A 154 24.98 -9.35 2.22
C ASP A 154 25.91 -8.64 3.22
N GLN A 155 26.46 -7.49 2.83
CA GLN A 155 27.35 -6.65 3.62
C GLN A 155 26.62 -5.44 4.24
N TRP A 156 25.29 -5.47 4.27
CA TRP A 156 24.45 -4.32 4.59
C TRP A 156 24.82 -3.63 5.92
N GLN A 157 25.21 -4.39 6.94
CA GLN A 157 25.56 -3.84 8.27
C GLN A 157 26.72 -2.84 8.22
N GLU A 158 27.59 -2.95 7.21
CA GLU A 158 28.74 -2.08 7.06
C GLU A 158 28.44 -0.83 6.22
N THR A 159 27.29 -0.81 5.54
CA THR A 159 26.91 0.26 4.61
C THR A 159 26.66 1.57 5.34
N LYS A 160 26.90 2.69 4.66
CA LYS A 160 26.49 4.01 5.14
C LYS A 160 24.97 4.11 5.15
N TYR A 161 24.31 3.54 4.14
CA TYR A 161 22.85 3.43 4.12
C TYR A 161 22.28 2.87 5.43
N ALA A 162 22.71 1.67 5.85
CA ALA A 162 22.18 1.04 7.07
C ALA A 162 22.48 1.86 8.34
N LYS A 163 23.60 2.59 8.38
CA LYS A 163 23.95 3.46 9.51
C LYS A 163 23.05 4.70 9.56
N ILE A 164 22.86 5.38 8.44
CA ILE A 164 21.99 6.57 8.34
C ILE A 164 20.54 6.19 8.63
N ARG A 165 20.10 5.05 8.08
CA ARG A 165 18.75 4.51 8.30
C ARG A 165 18.51 4.04 9.75
N GLY A 166 19.56 3.92 10.57
CA GLY A 166 19.48 3.45 11.95
C GLY A 166 19.28 1.94 12.09
N LEU A 167 19.59 1.16 11.05
CA LEU A 167 19.40 -0.28 11.01
C LEU A 167 20.67 -1.08 11.35
N ALA A 168 21.84 -0.46 11.24
CA ALA A 168 23.11 -1.13 11.52
C ALA A 168 23.15 -1.65 12.97
N GLY A 169 23.25 -2.98 13.12
CA GLY A 169 23.24 -3.66 14.40
C GLY A 169 21.85 -4.08 14.92
N ASP A 170 20.76 -3.74 14.21
CA ASP A 170 19.44 -4.26 14.53
C ASP A 170 19.36 -5.75 14.13
N ALA A 171 19.24 -6.63 15.14
CA ALA A 171 19.23 -8.08 14.94
C ALA A 171 17.98 -8.60 14.21
N ARG A 172 16.93 -7.78 14.11
CA ARG A 172 15.71 -8.10 13.36
C ARG A 172 15.97 -7.99 11.86
N VAL A 173 16.79 -7.03 11.43
CA VAL A 173 17.07 -6.79 10.01
C VAL A 173 17.98 -7.86 9.43
N ARG A 174 17.64 -8.37 8.24
CA ARG A 174 18.37 -9.43 7.53
C ARG A 174 18.50 -9.08 6.05
N HIS A 175 19.38 -9.80 5.34
CA HIS A 175 19.47 -9.74 3.87
C HIS A 175 18.66 -10.88 3.20
N ASP A 176 18.18 -11.81 4.01
CA ASP A 176 17.28 -12.88 3.62
C ASP A 176 15.89 -12.64 4.24
N TYR A 177 14.92 -13.47 3.84
CA TYR A 177 13.54 -13.38 4.32
C TYR A 177 13.28 -14.14 5.63
N SER A 178 14.33 -14.55 6.37
CA SER A 178 14.17 -15.40 7.58
C SER A 178 13.36 -14.75 8.70
N ASN A 179 13.32 -13.42 8.74
CA ASN A 179 12.56 -12.63 9.70
C ASN A 179 11.32 -11.95 9.07
N GLY A 180 10.93 -12.33 7.85
CA GLY A 180 9.85 -11.70 7.09
C GLY A 180 10.32 -10.58 6.15
N HIS A 181 9.51 -10.28 5.12
CA HIS A 181 9.80 -9.30 4.09
C HIS A 181 10.03 -7.90 4.67
N GLN A 182 9.20 -7.48 5.62
CA GLN A 182 9.34 -6.21 6.31
C GLN A 182 10.71 -6.01 6.99
N TRP A 183 11.40 -7.08 7.38
CA TRP A 183 12.72 -7.01 8.01
C TRP A 183 13.88 -7.28 7.05
N ASN A 184 13.60 -7.45 5.76
CA ASN A 184 14.64 -7.59 4.74
C ASN A 184 15.15 -6.19 4.32
N ILE A 185 16.48 -6.00 4.39
CA ILE A 185 17.13 -4.75 4.03
C ILE A 185 16.94 -4.35 2.56
N THR A 186 16.75 -5.31 1.65
CA THR A 186 16.48 -5.05 0.23
C THR A 186 15.08 -4.49 0.02
N GLU A 187 14.10 -4.98 0.79
CA GLU A 187 12.71 -4.49 0.78
C GLU A 187 12.63 -3.10 1.40
N ILE A 188 13.26 -2.90 2.57
CA ILE A 188 13.32 -1.58 3.21
C ILE A 188 13.94 -0.53 2.28
N ALA A 189 15.02 -0.89 1.57
CA ALA A 189 15.66 0.02 0.62
C ALA A 189 14.75 0.35 -0.59
N ALA A 190 14.01 -0.64 -1.11
CA ALA A 190 13.05 -0.41 -2.20
C ALA A 190 11.88 0.49 -1.77
N GLU A 191 11.33 0.29 -0.57
CA GLU A 191 10.28 1.16 -0.03
C GLU A 191 10.79 2.57 0.26
N ASP A 192 12.03 2.71 0.72
CA ASP A 192 12.68 4.02 0.86
C ASP A 192 12.81 4.71 -0.51
N TYR A 193 13.14 3.96 -1.56
CA TYR A 193 13.15 4.50 -2.93
C TYR A 193 11.76 4.94 -3.38
N VAL A 194 10.70 4.15 -3.14
CA VAL A 194 9.32 4.56 -3.47
C VAL A 194 9.01 5.90 -2.82
N GLN A 195 9.30 6.06 -1.53
CA GLN A 195 9.03 7.30 -0.81
C GLN A 195 9.80 8.51 -1.33
N LEU A 196 11.08 8.34 -1.67
CA LEU A 196 11.98 9.43 -2.05
C LEU A 196 11.91 9.78 -3.55
N PHE A 197 11.81 8.77 -4.40
CA PHE A 197 12.05 8.88 -5.85
C PHE A 197 10.97 8.24 -6.73
N GLY A 198 10.05 7.47 -6.13
CA GLY A 198 8.94 6.82 -6.81
C GLY A 198 8.06 7.77 -7.63
N SER A 199 7.35 7.21 -8.61
CA SER A 199 6.48 7.98 -9.52
C SER A 199 5.32 8.69 -8.79
N PRO A 200 4.73 9.73 -9.39
CA PRO A 200 3.52 10.35 -8.84
C PRO A 200 2.34 9.37 -8.68
N ASN A 201 2.17 8.43 -9.60
CA ASN A 201 1.08 7.44 -9.52
C ASN A 201 1.31 6.42 -8.39
N ALA A 202 2.57 6.03 -8.13
CA ALA A 202 2.92 5.18 -7.00
C ALA A 202 2.62 5.83 -5.64
N LYS A 203 2.59 7.18 -5.61
CA LYS A 203 2.33 7.99 -4.42
C LYS A 203 0.89 8.51 -4.34
N ARG A 204 0.00 8.03 -5.22
CA ARG A 204 -1.36 8.56 -5.31
C ARG A 204 -2.15 8.26 -4.02
N PRO A 205 -2.77 9.26 -3.39
CA PRO A 205 -3.55 9.04 -2.18
C PRO A 205 -4.94 8.47 -2.46
N TYR A 206 -5.53 7.86 -1.45
CA TYR A 206 -6.94 7.48 -1.38
C TYR A 206 -7.64 8.13 -0.18
N PHE A 207 -8.91 8.50 -0.35
CA PHE A 207 -9.69 9.16 0.70
C PHE A 207 -10.53 8.16 1.48
N TYR A 208 -10.47 8.25 2.80
CA TYR A 208 -11.22 7.41 3.72
C TYR A 208 -12.13 8.25 4.60
N ASP A 209 -13.28 7.66 4.92
CA ASP A 209 -14.30 8.24 5.78
C ASP A 209 -14.32 7.53 7.14
N ASP A 210 -14.38 8.34 8.19
CA ASP A 210 -14.56 7.83 9.55
C ASP A 210 -15.97 7.26 9.77
N ILE A 211 -16.23 6.72 10.97
CA ILE A 211 -17.51 6.06 11.26
C ILE A 211 -18.71 7.02 11.16
N ILE A 212 -18.53 8.32 11.45
CA ILE A 212 -19.61 9.31 11.36
C ILE A 212 -19.98 9.52 9.90
N THR A 213 -18.99 9.77 9.04
CA THR A 213 -19.25 10.01 7.62
C THR A 213 -19.81 8.75 6.94
N ARG A 214 -19.27 7.57 7.22
CA ARG A 214 -19.80 6.30 6.70
C ARG A 214 -21.24 6.03 7.17
N ALA A 215 -21.56 6.28 8.43
CA ALA A 215 -22.91 6.13 8.95
C ALA A 215 -23.89 7.09 8.25
N LYS A 216 -23.52 8.36 8.02
CA LYS A 216 -24.36 9.33 7.30
C LYS A 216 -24.63 8.91 5.86
N LYS A 217 -23.65 8.28 5.20
CA LYS A 217 -23.79 7.71 3.85
C LYS A 217 -24.54 6.37 3.83
N GLN A 218 -24.87 5.80 4.99
CA GLN A 218 -25.44 4.46 5.14
C GLN A 218 -24.52 3.37 4.55
N GLU A 219 -23.20 3.60 4.55
CA GLU A 219 -22.17 2.69 4.03
C GLU A 219 -21.60 1.76 5.12
N SER A 220 -22.11 1.88 6.34
CA SER A 220 -21.60 1.29 7.58
C SER A 220 -21.74 -0.23 7.71
N GLU A 221 -22.25 -0.93 6.70
CA GLU A 221 -22.38 -2.40 6.72
C GLU A 221 -21.20 -3.12 6.05
N GLY A 222 -20.17 -2.40 5.61
CA GLY A 222 -19.00 -2.96 4.92
C GLY A 222 -17.73 -3.03 5.76
N ILE A 223 -16.98 -4.12 5.60
CA ILE A 223 -15.54 -4.18 5.93
C ILE A 223 -14.83 -3.01 5.23
N ILE A 224 -14.04 -2.22 5.95
CA ILE A 224 -13.22 -1.15 5.36
C ILE A 224 -12.25 -1.81 4.37
N LYS A 225 -12.48 -1.58 3.07
CA LYS A 225 -11.65 -2.13 2.01
C LYS A 225 -10.40 -1.28 1.84
N TRP A 226 -9.25 -1.93 1.79
CA TRP A 226 -7.97 -1.31 1.50
C TRP A 226 -7.03 -2.32 0.85
N SER A 227 -5.94 -1.83 0.25
CA SER A 227 -4.85 -2.65 -0.27
C SER A 227 -3.50 -1.99 0.03
N ASN A 228 -2.44 -2.78 0.02
CA ASN A 228 -1.05 -2.32 0.20
C ASN A 228 -0.55 -1.35 -0.90
N HIS A 229 -1.32 -1.16 -1.98
CA HIS A 229 -1.09 -0.15 -3.02
C HIS A 229 -1.46 1.27 -2.62
N ILE A 230 -2.23 1.44 -1.55
CA ILE A 230 -2.73 2.75 -1.13
C ILE A 230 -1.67 3.47 -0.31
N TYR A 231 -0.93 4.36 -0.97
CA TYR A 231 0.30 4.93 -0.45
C TYR A 231 0.14 5.76 0.84
N ASN A 232 -0.91 6.59 0.96
CA ASN A 232 -1.16 7.38 2.17
C ASN A 232 -1.67 6.56 3.38
N VAL A 233 -1.88 5.26 3.20
CA VAL A 233 -2.26 4.30 4.25
C VAL A 233 -1.12 3.30 4.52
N TYR A 234 -0.44 2.88 3.46
CA TYR A 234 0.62 1.89 3.43
C TYR A 234 1.86 2.45 2.71
N PRO A 235 2.56 3.44 3.29
CA PRO A 235 3.72 4.06 2.63
C PRO A 235 4.97 3.16 2.61
N GLN A 236 5.02 2.16 3.49
CA GLN A 236 6.03 1.10 3.53
C GLN A 236 5.48 -0.13 4.25
N GLU A 237 6.07 -1.31 4.01
CA GLU A 237 5.69 -2.55 4.68
C GLU A 237 6.05 -2.59 6.19
N ASN A 238 7.21 -2.03 6.56
CA ASN A 238 7.69 -2.12 7.93
C ASN A 238 7.20 -0.95 8.81
N PHE A 239 6.14 -1.17 9.59
CA PHE A 239 5.58 -0.13 10.47
C PHE A 239 6.37 0.13 11.76
N TYR A 240 7.37 -0.71 12.07
CA TYR A 240 8.19 -0.65 13.29
C TYR A 240 9.39 0.31 13.17
N ILE A 241 9.71 0.75 11.96
CA ILE A 241 10.77 1.72 11.70
C ILE A 241 10.15 3.03 11.19
N PRO A 242 10.81 4.19 11.39
CA PRO A 242 10.33 5.45 10.84
C PRO A 242 10.26 5.41 9.30
N LEU A 243 9.47 6.29 8.70
CA LEU A 243 9.43 6.46 7.24
C LEU A 243 10.77 6.98 6.72
N ALA A 244 11.06 6.79 5.44
CA ALA A 244 12.31 7.26 4.83
C ALA A 244 12.48 8.79 5.01
N ASN A 245 11.39 9.54 4.84
CA ASN A 245 11.38 11.00 5.02
C ASN A 245 11.46 11.45 6.48
N ASP A 246 11.23 10.55 7.45
CA ASP A 246 11.41 10.85 8.88
C ASP A 246 12.90 10.80 9.28
N ILE A 247 13.75 10.18 8.45
CA ILE A 247 15.18 10.01 8.73
C ILE A 247 15.99 11.15 8.12
N LEU A 248 16.54 12.01 8.99
CA LEU A 248 17.39 13.12 8.58
C LEU A 248 18.59 12.65 7.76
N GLY A 249 18.80 13.24 6.58
CA GLY A 249 19.95 12.97 5.71
C GLY A 249 19.85 11.70 4.87
N LEU A 250 18.79 10.89 5.00
CA LEU A 250 18.63 9.69 4.17
C LEU A 250 18.40 10.01 2.70
N GLY A 251 17.54 10.98 2.42
CA GLY A 251 17.33 11.50 1.06
C GLY A 251 18.63 12.05 0.48
N ASP A 252 19.34 12.91 1.22
CA ASP A 252 20.60 13.51 0.80
C ASP A 252 21.67 12.46 0.51
N TYR A 253 21.71 11.40 1.31
CA TYR A 253 22.59 10.26 1.07
C TYR A 253 22.32 9.61 -0.29
N TRP A 254 21.06 9.28 -0.60
CA TRP A 254 20.73 8.67 -1.88
C TRP A 254 20.97 9.61 -3.05
N ALA A 255 20.59 10.88 -2.92
CA ALA A 255 20.82 11.92 -3.93
C ALA A 255 22.32 12.11 -4.23
N SER A 256 23.15 12.15 -3.18
CA SER A 256 24.61 12.24 -3.33
C SER A 256 25.21 11.00 -3.99
N LEU A 257 24.64 9.82 -3.74
CA LEU A 257 25.16 8.56 -4.29
C LEU A 257 24.79 8.39 -5.77
N SER A 258 23.60 8.86 -6.14
CA SER A 258 23.07 8.75 -7.49
C SER A 258 23.41 9.92 -8.40
N GLY A 259 23.66 11.10 -7.83
CA GLY A 259 23.72 12.35 -8.58
C GLY A 259 22.35 12.83 -9.06
N ILE A 260 21.27 12.27 -8.52
CA ILE A 260 19.89 12.66 -8.81
C ILE A 260 19.42 13.65 -7.76
N ASP A 261 18.85 14.77 -8.20
CA ASP A 261 18.25 15.75 -7.30
C ASP A 261 16.92 15.25 -6.71
N ILE A 262 16.73 15.49 -5.42
CA ILE A 262 15.44 15.24 -4.76
C ILE A 262 14.46 16.31 -5.25
N LYS A 263 13.39 15.89 -5.92
CA LYS A 263 12.36 16.80 -6.46
C LYS A 263 11.76 17.72 -5.39
N ASP A 264 11.66 17.22 -4.16
CA ASP A 264 11.07 17.96 -3.03
C ASP A 264 12.02 18.05 -1.82
N THR A 265 12.71 19.18 -1.75
CA THR A 265 13.62 19.53 -0.66
C THR A 265 12.93 20.24 0.50
N VAL A 266 11.63 20.55 0.39
CA VAL A 266 10.91 21.27 1.44
C VAL A 266 10.80 20.35 2.67
N PRO A 267 11.27 20.78 3.85
CA PRO A 267 11.10 20.01 5.07
C PRO A 267 9.62 19.80 5.36
N LEU A 268 9.24 18.55 5.58
CA LEU A 268 7.89 18.20 6.00
C LEU A 268 7.97 17.67 7.42
N LYS A 269 7.16 18.24 8.31
CA LYS A 269 7.08 17.83 9.72
C LYS A 269 5.77 17.12 9.96
N GLY A 270 5.82 15.97 10.61
CA GLY A 270 4.63 15.23 11.00
C GLY A 270 3.78 15.96 12.04
N SER A 271 2.48 15.71 11.99
CA SER A 271 1.54 16.15 13.03
C SER A 271 1.85 15.55 14.40
N ARG A 272 1.23 16.10 15.45
CA ARG A 272 1.06 15.42 16.73
C ARG A 272 -0.37 14.91 16.83
N VAL A 273 -0.56 13.64 17.17
CA VAL A 273 -1.88 13.01 17.30
C VAL A 273 -2.19 12.65 18.75
N SER A 274 -3.45 12.79 19.14
CA SER A 274 -3.95 12.48 20.48
C SER A 274 -5.40 11.99 20.48
N LEU A 275 -5.73 11.12 21.43
CA LEU A 275 -7.12 10.91 21.87
C LEU A 275 -7.51 12.08 22.77
N THR A 276 -8.43 12.92 22.32
CA THR A 276 -8.84 14.13 23.05
C THR A 276 -10.13 13.96 23.83
N GLU A 277 -11.00 13.03 23.41
CA GLU A 277 -12.30 12.86 24.07
C GLU A 277 -12.83 11.42 23.90
N VAL A 278 -13.56 10.94 24.91
CA VAL A 278 -14.32 9.69 24.88
C VAL A 278 -15.75 9.97 25.33
N LYS A 279 -16.73 9.72 24.48
CA LYS A 279 -18.16 9.87 24.81
C LYS A 279 -18.79 8.51 25.03
N ASP A 280 -19.51 8.36 26.14
CA ASP A 280 -20.40 7.22 26.35
C ASP A 280 -21.72 7.49 25.62
N LEU A 281 -22.07 6.62 24.68
CA LEU A 281 -23.31 6.71 23.91
C LEU A 281 -24.44 5.87 24.52
N GLY A 282 -24.20 5.20 25.66
CA GLY A 282 -25.09 4.19 26.23
C GLY A 282 -24.96 2.84 25.51
N HIS A 283 -25.67 1.82 26.02
CA HIS A 283 -25.70 0.48 25.42
C HIS A 283 -24.32 -0.15 25.17
N ASN A 284 -23.35 0.12 26.05
CA ASN A 284 -21.94 -0.31 25.91
C ASN A 284 -21.28 0.21 24.62
N LYS A 285 -21.74 1.34 24.07
CA LYS A 285 -21.18 1.99 22.89
C LYS A 285 -20.40 3.22 23.30
N LYS A 286 -19.14 3.30 22.87
CA LYS A 286 -18.26 4.44 23.11
C LYS A 286 -17.83 5.06 21.79
N GLN A 287 -17.72 6.38 21.80
CA GLN A 287 -17.16 7.16 20.72
C GLN A 287 -15.80 7.70 21.15
N PHE A 288 -14.77 7.50 20.34
CA PHE A 288 -13.42 7.97 20.62
C PHE A 288 -13.05 9.02 19.58
N ILE A 289 -12.69 10.22 20.05
CA ILE A 289 -12.41 11.37 19.21
C ILE A 289 -10.91 11.63 19.22
N ILE A 290 -10.31 11.47 18.05
CA ILE A 290 -8.88 11.64 17.84
C ILE A 290 -8.67 12.93 17.06
N ARG A 291 -7.76 13.78 17.54
CA ARG A 291 -7.39 15.04 16.89
C ARG A 291 -5.88 15.08 16.65
N TRP A 292 -5.47 15.89 15.70
CA TRP A 292 -4.06 16.12 15.44
C TRP A 292 -3.75 17.57 15.07
N THR A 293 -2.49 17.97 15.26
CA THR A 293 -2.03 19.33 14.95
C THR A 293 -1.87 19.53 13.46
N GLU A 294 -2.25 20.71 12.98
CA GLU A 294 -1.95 21.16 11.62
C GLU A 294 -0.46 21.53 11.48
N ASN A 295 0.11 21.23 10.32
CA ASN A 295 1.40 21.78 9.91
C ASN A 295 1.16 23.02 9.04
N ASN A 296 1.52 24.19 9.58
CA ASN A 296 1.34 25.50 8.93
C ASN A 296 2.54 25.96 8.10
N GLU A 297 3.64 25.20 8.10
CA GLU A 297 4.86 25.53 7.33
C GLU A 297 4.74 25.12 5.86
N ASN A 298 3.74 24.29 5.53
CA ASN A 298 3.49 23.77 4.19
C ASN A 298 2.02 23.98 3.80
N THR A 299 1.74 24.01 2.50
CA THR A 299 0.38 24.18 1.96
C THR A 299 -0.06 22.98 1.12
N GLY A 300 -1.36 22.71 1.08
CA GLY A 300 -1.94 21.61 0.31
C GLY A 300 -1.64 20.24 0.94
N LEU A 301 -1.58 20.18 2.27
CA LEU A 301 -1.31 18.94 2.97
C LEU A 301 -2.54 18.02 2.99
N LEU A 302 -2.26 16.72 3.04
CA LEU A 302 -3.20 15.65 3.28
C LEU A 302 -2.83 14.95 4.59
N TYR A 303 -3.82 14.66 5.42
CA TYR A 303 -3.65 13.94 6.67
C TYR A 303 -4.46 12.66 6.62
N THR A 304 -3.81 11.52 6.85
CA THR A 304 -4.49 10.22 6.90
C THR A 304 -4.25 9.57 8.25
N LEU A 305 -5.33 9.41 9.03
CA LEU A 305 -5.30 8.66 10.27
C LEU A 305 -5.42 7.16 9.97
N VAL A 306 -4.48 6.39 10.51
CA VAL A 306 -4.38 4.95 10.32
C VAL A 306 -4.20 4.28 11.68
N ALA A 307 -4.95 3.20 11.90
CA ALA A 307 -4.81 2.33 13.04
C ALA A 307 -4.15 1.00 12.64
N TYR A 308 -3.46 0.41 13.60
CA TYR A 308 -2.73 -0.85 13.50
C TYR A 308 -3.09 -1.73 14.69
N ASP A 309 -3.20 -3.03 14.46
CA ASP A 309 -3.25 -4.01 15.56
C ASP A 309 -1.96 -4.02 16.40
N GLU A 310 -1.97 -4.68 17.55
CA GLU A 310 -0.82 -4.73 18.47
C GLU A 310 0.44 -5.32 17.80
N GLY A 311 0.26 -6.19 16.80
CA GLY A 311 1.33 -6.77 15.98
C GLY A 311 1.70 -5.94 14.73
N GLN A 312 1.03 -4.83 14.47
CA GLN A 312 1.16 -4.00 13.26
C GLN A 312 1.10 -4.83 11.96
N GLN A 313 0.31 -5.90 11.95
CA GLN A 313 0.07 -6.78 10.80
C GLN A 313 -1.19 -6.34 10.05
N GLN A 314 -2.20 -5.85 10.76
CA GLN A 314 -3.42 -5.35 10.16
C GLN A 314 -3.44 -3.83 10.14
N VAL A 315 -3.61 -3.27 8.95
CA VAL A 315 -3.75 -1.84 8.71
C VAL A 315 -5.24 -1.50 8.60
N ILE A 316 -5.65 -0.42 9.25
CA ILE A 316 -7.04 0.01 9.28
C ILE A 316 -7.05 1.51 8.96
N PRO A 317 -7.34 1.89 7.70
CA PRO A 317 -7.49 3.28 7.36
C PRO A 317 -8.75 3.85 8.01
N ILE A 318 -8.62 4.99 8.67
CA ILE A 318 -9.72 5.59 9.44
C ILE A 318 -10.30 6.77 8.70
N LYS A 319 -9.48 7.77 8.38
CA LYS A 319 -9.95 9.00 7.75
C LYS A 319 -8.82 9.69 7.01
N THR A 320 -9.16 10.28 5.87
CA THR A 320 -8.27 11.19 5.14
C THR A 320 -8.92 12.56 5.03
N VAL A 321 -8.21 13.61 5.44
CA VAL A 321 -8.67 15.01 5.33
C VAL A 321 -7.58 15.87 4.70
N LYS A 322 -7.99 16.96 4.05
CA LYS A 322 -7.11 17.99 3.51
C LYS A 322 -6.84 19.06 4.57
N GLN A 323 -5.75 19.78 4.39
CA GLN A 323 -5.44 20.99 5.14
C GLN A 323 -6.59 22.00 5.08
N GLY A 324 -6.87 22.65 6.21
CA GLY A 324 -8.02 23.54 6.38
C GLY A 324 -9.36 22.83 6.66
N GLU A 325 -9.46 21.50 6.51
CA GLU A 325 -10.58 20.72 7.04
C GLU A 325 -10.39 20.42 8.53
N GLU A 326 -11.45 19.95 9.19
CA GLU A 326 -11.35 19.59 10.60
C GLU A 326 -10.41 18.39 10.80
N LEU A 327 -9.31 18.63 11.51
CA LEU A 327 -8.26 17.64 11.81
C LEU A 327 -8.67 16.71 12.96
N MET A 328 -9.75 15.96 12.71
CA MET A 328 -10.28 14.97 13.62
C MET A 328 -10.79 13.74 12.89
N ALA A 329 -10.79 12.62 13.60
CA ALA A 329 -11.54 11.45 13.22
C ALA A 329 -12.26 10.86 14.42
N VAL A 330 -13.35 10.17 14.13
CA VAL A 330 -14.13 9.44 15.12
C VAL A 330 -14.03 7.95 14.86
N ILE A 331 -13.72 7.18 15.90
CA ILE A 331 -13.68 5.72 15.87
C ILE A 331 -14.57 5.13 16.96
N GLY A 332 -14.85 3.84 16.86
CA GLY A 332 -15.70 3.13 17.82
C GLY A 332 -17.14 3.19 17.36
N SER A 333 -17.99 3.95 18.04
CA SER A 333 -19.41 4.02 17.71
C SER A 333 -19.91 5.42 17.42
N THR A 334 -20.95 5.49 16.60
CA THR A 334 -21.80 6.66 16.42
C THR A 334 -23.26 6.25 16.44
N LYS A 335 -24.15 7.20 16.72
CA LYS A 335 -25.59 7.00 16.64
C LYS A 335 -26.21 7.99 15.67
N ILE A 336 -27.16 7.52 14.87
CA ILE A 336 -27.99 8.34 14.00
C ILE A 336 -29.43 8.20 14.46
N THR A 337 -30.07 9.34 14.73
CA THR A 337 -31.50 9.39 15.05
C THR A 337 -32.28 9.57 13.75
N ASN A 338 -33.11 8.60 13.39
CA ASN A 338 -34.03 8.69 12.27
C ASN A 338 -35.46 8.67 12.79
N LYS A 339 -36.10 9.85 12.82
CA LYS A 339 -37.42 10.07 13.41
C LYS A 339 -37.46 9.66 14.89
N ASN A 340 -37.93 8.44 15.18
CA ASN A 340 -38.09 7.90 16.53
C ASN A 340 -37.15 6.71 16.81
N GLU A 341 -36.29 6.33 15.86
CA GLU A 341 -35.36 5.21 16.01
C GLU A 341 -33.92 5.72 16.13
N ILE A 342 -33.19 5.18 17.10
CA ILE A 342 -31.75 5.41 17.26
C ILE A 342 -31.03 4.19 16.69
N ILE A 343 -30.28 4.40 15.62
CA ILE A 343 -29.46 3.37 14.99
C ILE A 343 -28.01 3.60 15.41
N TYR A 344 -27.36 2.56 15.92
CA TYR A 344 -25.95 2.59 16.26
C TYR A 344 -25.13 1.97 15.14
N TYR A 345 -24.05 2.65 14.78
CA TYR A 345 -23.03 2.14 13.89
C TYR A 345 -21.74 1.99 14.68
N SER A 346 -21.07 0.86 14.54
CA SER A 346 -19.85 0.54 15.27
C SER A 346 -18.78 0.00 14.33
N ASP A 347 -17.57 0.48 14.51
CA ASP A 347 -16.37 -0.15 13.99
C ASP A 347 -16.20 -1.55 14.58
N THR A 348 -15.70 -2.47 13.75
CA THR A 348 -15.52 -3.88 14.12
C THR A 348 -14.16 -4.18 14.75
N PHE A 349 -13.27 -3.20 14.83
CA PHE A 349 -11.87 -3.38 15.24
C PHE A 349 -11.55 -2.82 16.64
N THR A 350 -12.57 -2.40 17.40
CA THR A 350 -12.40 -1.77 18.72
C THR A 350 -12.47 -2.74 19.90
N ASP A 351 -12.30 -4.03 19.63
CA ASP A 351 -12.27 -5.12 20.60
C ASP A 351 -10.90 -5.31 21.27
N GLN A 352 -9.84 -4.90 20.58
CA GLN A 352 -8.45 -4.97 21.03
C GLN A 352 -7.76 -3.62 20.88
N SER A 353 -6.71 -3.38 21.66
CA SER A 353 -5.91 -2.16 21.57
C SER A 353 -5.38 -1.95 20.16
N LYS A 354 -5.19 -0.67 19.79
CA LYS A 354 -4.63 -0.28 18.49
C LYS A 354 -3.52 0.75 18.64
N SER A 355 -2.48 0.61 17.85
CA SER A 355 -1.51 1.68 17.63
C SER A 355 -2.06 2.62 16.56
N ILE A 356 -2.02 3.93 16.77
CA ILE A 356 -2.61 4.91 15.87
C ILE A 356 -1.58 5.98 15.52
N ARG A 357 -1.51 6.34 14.24
CA ARG A 357 -0.69 7.44 13.73
C ARG A 357 -1.41 8.16 12.60
N VAL A 358 -1.08 9.42 12.43
CA VAL A 358 -1.39 10.23 11.25
C VAL A 358 -0.18 10.24 10.32
N TYR A 359 -0.41 9.98 9.04
CA TYR A 359 0.51 10.29 7.96
C TYR A 359 0.20 11.68 7.41
N THR A 360 1.21 12.54 7.37
CA THR A 360 1.13 13.87 6.75
C THR A 360 1.81 13.79 5.40
N MET A 361 1.07 14.07 4.33
CA MET A 361 1.56 13.99 2.96
C MET A 361 1.40 15.33 2.26
N ASN A 362 2.38 15.75 1.46
CA ASN A 362 2.25 16.95 0.62
C ASN A 362 1.86 16.59 -0.83
N ASN A 363 1.68 17.62 -1.67
CA ASN A 363 1.26 17.45 -3.07
C ASN A 363 2.24 16.65 -3.95
N ASN A 364 3.51 16.53 -3.54
CA ASN A 364 4.52 15.76 -4.27
C ASN A 364 4.60 14.29 -3.80
N GLY A 365 3.75 13.89 -2.85
CA GLY A 365 3.75 12.55 -2.27
C GLY A 365 4.86 12.31 -1.24
N LYS A 366 5.54 13.37 -0.76
CA LYS A 366 6.41 13.26 0.41
C LYS A 366 5.53 13.01 1.62
N VAL A 367 5.81 11.95 2.37
CA VAL A 367 5.01 11.52 3.53
C VAL A 367 5.89 11.35 4.75
N VAL A 368 5.43 11.87 5.89
CA VAL A 368 6.07 11.76 7.21
C VAL A 368 5.06 11.27 8.24
N SER A 369 5.55 10.67 9.31
CA SER A 369 4.69 10.15 10.37
C SER A 369 4.58 11.10 11.57
N SER A 370 3.46 11.02 12.26
CA SER A 370 3.27 11.64 13.59
C SER A 370 3.82 10.75 14.70
N ASN A 371 3.72 11.20 15.96
CA ASN A 371 3.86 10.29 17.10
C ASN A 371 2.83 9.14 17.01
N THR A 372 3.14 7.99 17.61
CA THR A 372 2.17 6.91 17.77
C THR A 372 1.46 7.04 19.12
N ILE A 373 0.14 6.84 19.15
CA ILE A 373 -0.62 6.63 20.38
C ILE A 373 -1.10 5.18 20.44
N ASN A 374 -1.07 4.58 21.62
CA ASN A 374 -1.63 3.25 21.86
C ASN A 374 -2.99 3.43 22.54
N LEU A 375 -4.05 3.06 21.85
CA LEU A 375 -5.42 3.18 22.34
C LEU A 375 -5.92 1.83 22.85
N ASP A 376 -6.09 1.73 24.16
CA ASP A 376 -6.89 0.68 24.80
C ASP A 376 -8.36 1.15 24.84
N PHE A 377 -9.24 0.48 24.10
CA PHE A 377 -10.66 0.83 24.05
C PHE A 377 -11.42 0.52 25.36
N ASN A 378 -10.90 -0.39 26.18
CA ASN A 378 -11.48 -0.75 27.47
C ASN A 378 -11.10 0.29 28.54
N ASN A 379 -9.85 0.76 28.51
CA ASN A 379 -9.31 1.76 29.45
C ASN A 379 -8.64 2.95 28.73
N PRO A 380 -9.41 3.76 27.99
CA PRO A 380 -8.84 4.82 27.16
C PRO A 380 -8.21 5.93 28.00
N GLN A 381 -7.02 6.36 27.61
CA GLN A 381 -6.30 7.46 28.25
C GLN A 381 -6.35 8.70 27.36
N ILE A 382 -7.10 9.71 27.79
CA ILE A 382 -7.12 11.01 27.12
C ILE A 382 -5.74 11.66 27.33
N THR A 383 -5.18 12.21 26.25
CA THR A 383 -3.90 12.92 26.30
C THR A 383 -4.08 14.35 25.82
N GLU A 384 -3.46 15.31 26.50
CA GLU A 384 -3.57 16.70 26.09
C GLU A 384 -2.88 16.92 24.73
N LEU A 385 -3.64 17.50 23.80
CA LEU A 385 -3.10 18.02 22.56
C LEU A 385 -2.91 19.52 22.74
N HIS A 386 -1.66 19.96 22.91
CA HIS A 386 -1.36 21.40 22.86
C HIS A 386 -1.50 21.87 21.41
N LEU A 387 -2.72 22.24 21.04
CA LEU A 387 -3.01 22.92 19.79
C LEU A 387 -2.38 24.32 19.90
N ALA A 388 -1.49 24.66 18.98
CA ALA A 388 -1.09 26.06 18.84
C ALA A 388 -2.36 26.88 18.57
N ALA A 389 -2.60 27.89 19.39
CA ALA A 389 -3.84 28.64 19.44
C ALA A 389 -4.22 29.21 18.07
N ASN A 390 -5.12 28.52 17.37
CA ASN A 390 -6.07 29.11 16.44
C ASN A 390 -7.45 28.88 17.05
N GLU A 391 -7.71 29.60 18.15
CA GLU A 391 -9.06 29.84 18.64
C GLU A 391 -9.78 30.70 17.60
N LYS A 392 -10.38 30.06 16.60
CA LYS A 392 -11.71 30.51 16.20
C LYS A 392 -12.66 29.82 17.17
N GLY A 393 -13.18 30.62 18.09
CA GLY A 393 -14.04 30.20 19.17
C GLY A 393 -15.07 29.18 18.69
N PHE A 394 -15.09 28.05 19.38
CA PHE A 394 -16.27 27.23 19.46
C PHE A 394 -17.33 28.10 20.17
N GLU A 395 -18.37 28.48 19.44
CA GLU A 395 -19.66 28.70 20.09
C GLU A 395 -20.12 27.32 20.57
N ASP A 396 -20.45 27.24 21.85
CA ASP A 396 -21.18 26.13 22.46
C ASP A 396 -22.53 25.98 21.74
N ASP A 397 -22.58 25.18 20.67
CA ASP A 397 -23.83 24.59 20.19
C ASP A 397 -24.12 23.33 21.01
N GLU A 398 -24.47 23.55 22.28
CA GLU A 398 -25.05 22.51 23.15
C GLU A 398 -26.49 22.14 22.75
N ASP A 399 -27.09 22.80 21.75
CA ASP A 399 -28.45 22.50 21.29
C ASP A 399 -28.59 22.69 19.76
N ARG A 400 -28.08 21.74 18.96
CA ARG A 400 -28.63 21.27 17.65
C ARG A 400 -27.59 20.52 16.84
N ILE A 401 -27.65 19.18 16.89
CA ILE A 401 -27.39 18.37 15.68
C ILE A 401 -28.65 17.55 15.41
N ASP A 402 -29.77 18.26 15.25
CA ASP A 402 -30.92 17.76 14.50
C ASP A 402 -30.71 18.15 13.04
N GLY A 403 -29.90 17.38 12.34
CA GLY A 403 -29.86 17.45 10.89
C GLY A 403 -31.12 16.82 10.33
N GLU A 404 -32.18 17.60 10.13
CA GLU A 404 -33.26 17.18 9.25
C GLU A 404 -32.67 16.92 7.85
N LEU A 405 -32.94 15.73 7.31
CA LEU A 405 -32.67 15.41 5.91
C LEU A 405 -33.37 16.45 5.01
N PRO A 406 -32.76 16.85 3.87
CA PRO A 406 -33.51 17.56 2.85
C PRO A 406 -34.73 16.73 2.48
N THR A 407 -35.92 17.33 2.58
CA THR A 407 -37.15 16.72 2.10
C THR A 407 -37.04 16.54 0.60
N THR A 408 -36.77 15.32 0.14
CA THR A 408 -36.98 14.96 -1.24
C THR A 408 -38.47 15.00 -1.50
N ASN A 409 -38.95 16.05 -2.17
CA ASN A 409 -40.22 16.02 -2.86
C ASN A 409 -40.15 14.92 -3.93
N SER A 410 -40.57 13.71 -3.56
CA SER A 410 -40.85 12.65 -4.51
C SER A 410 -42.06 13.06 -5.34
N GLN A 411 -41.81 13.72 -6.46
CA GLN A 411 -42.74 13.61 -7.58
C GLN A 411 -42.68 12.16 -8.05
N GLU A 412 -43.72 11.39 -7.75
CA GLU A 412 -43.97 10.10 -8.40
C GLU A 412 -43.95 10.28 -9.91
N LYS A 413 -42.83 9.91 -10.55
CA LYS A 413 -42.83 9.54 -11.95
C LYS A 413 -43.11 8.05 -12.01
N SER A 414 -44.34 7.70 -12.36
CA SER A 414 -44.72 6.34 -12.72
C SER A 414 -43.80 5.84 -13.83
N PHE A 415 -42.86 4.95 -13.51
CA PHE A 415 -42.11 4.22 -14.52
C PHE A 415 -43.02 3.13 -15.11
N LYS A 416 -43.23 3.18 -16.43
CA LYS A 416 -43.88 2.11 -17.17
C LYS A 416 -43.03 0.84 -17.08
N LYS A 417 -43.68 -0.27 -16.72
CA LYS A 417 -43.13 -1.63 -16.64
C LYS A 417 -42.32 -1.96 -17.90
N GLY A 418 -41.02 -2.21 -17.72
CA GLY A 418 -40.06 -2.41 -18.82
C GLY A 418 -39.85 -3.90 -19.12
N TRP A 419 -39.34 -4.18 -20.33
CA TRP A 419 -39.08 -5.52 -20.86
C TRP A 419 -38.17 -6.41 -19.97
N LEU A 420 -37.34 -5.80 -19.13
CA LEU A 420 -36.46 -6.50 -18.19
C LEU A 420 -37.22 -7.25 -17.09
N ASP A 421 -38.37 -6.74 -16.63
CA ASP A 421 -39.16 -7.40 -15.57
C ASP A 421 -39.81 -8.69 -16.10
N ASN A 422 -40.23 -8.69 -17.38
CA ASN A 422 -40.75 -9.89 -18.05
C ASN A 422 -39.65 -10.96 -18.29
N PHE A 423 -38.39 -10.55 -18.37
CA PHE A 423 -37.25 -11.45 -18.51
C PHE A 423 -36.91 -12.14 -17.16
N PHE A 424 -36.98 -11.40 -16.05
CA PHE A 424 -36.82 -11.98 -14.72
C PHE A 424 -37.96 -12.94 -14.35
N ASP A 425 -39.20 -12.62 -14.69
CA ASP A 425 -40.34 -13.52 -14.49
C ASP A 425 -40.24 -14.81 -15.31
N PHE A 426 -39.62 -14.77 -16.50
CA PHE A 426 -39.34 -15.97 -17.31
C PHE A 426 -38.26 -16.87 -16.69
N ILE A 427 -37.17 -16.29 -16.17
CA ILE A 427 -36.08 -17.03 -15.52
C ILE A 427 -36.57 -17.72 -14.25
N ILE A 428 -37.38 -17.04 -13.43
CA ILE A 428 -37.94 -17.61 -12.19
C ILE A 428 -38.89 -18.78 -12.51
N ASN A 429 -39.70 -18.68 -13.56
CA ASN A 429 -40.59 -19.78 -13.99
C ASN A 429 -39.85 -20.98 -14.59
N LEU A 430 -38.65 -20.77 -15.14
CA LEU A 430 -37.82 -21.85 -15.69
C LEU A 430 -37.12 -22.65 -14.57
N ILE A 431 -36.69 -21.98 -13.50
CA ILE A 431 -36.03 -22.60 -12.35
C ILE A 431 -37.02 -23.40 -11.49
N GLY A 432 -38.26 -22.92 -11.35
CA GLY A 432 -39.33 -23.63 -10.63
C GLY A 432 -39.88 -24.89 -11.30
N LYS A 433 -39.40 -25.25 -12.50
CA LYS A 433 -39.77 -26.49 -13.20
C LYS A 433 -38.68 -27.57 -13.18
N PHE A 434 -37.53 -27.28 -12.59
CA PHE A 434 -36.41 -28.23 -12.48
C PHE A 434 -35.95 -28.50 -11.02
N PHE A 435 -36.77 -28.12 -10.04
CA PHE A 435 -36.67 -28.56 -8.65
C PHE A 435 -38.03 -28.99 -8.11
#